data_AF-A0A6M3JAK6-F1
#
_entry.id   AF-A0A6M3JAK6-F1
#
_cell.length_a   1.000
_cell.length_b   1.000
_cell.length_c   1.000
_cell.angle_alpha   90.00
_cell.angle_beta   90.00
_cell.angle_gamma   90.00
#
_symmetry.space_group_name_H-M   'P 1'
#
loop_
_entity.id
_entity.type
_entity.pdbx_description
1 polymer ?
#
loop_
_entity_poly.entity_id
_entity_poly.type
_entity_poly.pdbx_seq_one_letter_code
_entity_poly.pdbx_strand_id
1 'polypeptide(L)'
;MATNADRRRAIGAANEKARRGLGQANEASRRALGDAMVERRTGQSQVDDINAVVRPATQRRTLPRTTSRGSLPAQKGRGNYKAPAAAGTAGGIASPLIEQSYAAREYWPEQTVTSVDGLLSFRIKAIKSITQADANSAEVVQQFAQPVEPAP
;
A
#
# COMPACT_ATOMS: atom_id res chain seq x y z
N MET A 1 -77.04 -3.15 -15.53
CA MET A 1 -76.46 -4.20 -14.66
C MET A 1 -75.76 -5.21 -15.56
N ALA A 2 -74.55 -5.65 -15.22
CA ALA A 2 -73.83 -6.66 -16.02
C ALA A 2 -74.60 -8.00 -16.02
N THR A 3 -74.73 -8.62 -17.19
CA THR A 3 -75.48 -9.87 -17.32
C THR A 3 -74.72 -11.04 -16.68
N ASN A 4 -75.42 -12.12 -16.35
CA ASN A 4 -74.77 -13.34 -15.84
C ASN A 4 -73.79 -13.95 -16.85
N ALA A 5 -74.00 -13.73 -18.15
CA ALA A 5 -73.08 -14.17 -19.20
C ALA A 5 -71.74 -13.41 -19.14
N ASP A 6 -71.78 -12.09 -18.94
CA ASP A 6 -70.57 -11.26 -18.84
C ASP A 6 -69.75 -11.62 -17.60
N ARG A 7 -70.42 -11.89 -16.47
CA ARG A 7 -69.75 -12.36 -15.24
C ARG A 7 -69.01 -13.69 -15.45
N ARG A 8 -69.63 -14.65 -16.13
CA ARG A 8 -68.98 -15.95 -16.44
C ARG A 8 -67.77 -15.79 -17.35
N ARG A 9 -67.85 -14.91 -18.37
CA ARG A 9 -66.73 -14.61 -19.26
C ARG A 9 -65.56 -13.98 -18.51
N ALA A 10 -65.83 -13.01 -17.63
CA ALA A 10 -64.81 -12.37 -16.80
C ALA A 10 -64.11 -13.35 -15.85
N ILE A 11 -64.88 -14.24 -15.20
CA ILE A 11 -64.32 -15.31 -14.34
C ILE A 11 -63.45 -16.26 -15.16
N GLY A 12 -63.87 -16.64 -16.37
CA GLY A 12 -63.08 -17.47 -17.28
C GLY A 12 -61.73 -16.84 -17.63
N ALA A 13 -61.74 -15.57 -18.03
CA ALA A 13 -60.53 -14.82 -18.36
C ALA A 13 -59.59 -14.66 -17.15
N ALA A 14 -60.14 -14.40 -15.96
CA ALA A 14 -59.36 -14.32 -14.73
C ALA A 14 -58.70 -15.66 -14.37
N ASN A 15 -59.44 -16.77 -14.49
CA ASN A 15 -58.93 -18.11 -14.23
C ASN A 15 -57.86 -18.52 -15.25
N GLU A 16 -58.03 -18.16 -16.52
CA GLU A 16 -57.03 -18.42 -17.55
C GLU A 16 -55.74 -17.64 -17.30
N LYS A 17 -55.84 -16.35 -16.97
CA LYS A 17 -54.68 -15.52 -16.59
C LYS A 17 -53.96 -16.08 -15.36
N ALA A 18 -54.70 -16.50 -14.34
CA ALA A 18 -54.13 -17.10 -13.13
C ALA A 18 -53.38 -18.40 -13.45
N ARG A 19 -53.96 -19.29 -14.28
CA ARG A 19 -53.30 -20.54 -14.69
C ARG A 19 -52.04 -20.31 -15.51
N ARG A 20 -52.07 -19.37 -16.46
CA ARG A 20 -50.89 -19.00 -17.25
C ARG A 20 -49.78 -18.42 -16.36
N GLY A 21 -50.13 -17.52 -15.44
CA GLY A 21 -49.17 -16.94 -14.49
C GLY A 21 -48.54 -17.97 -13.59
N LEU A 22 -49.33 -18.93 -13.07
CA LEU A 22 -48.82 -20.04 -12.28
C LEU A 22 -47.92 -20.97 -13.09
N GLY A 23 -48.24 -21.22 -14.37
CA GLY A 23 -47.38 -21.96 -15.28
C GLY A 23 -46.02 -21.29 -15.50
N GLN A 24 -46.02 -19.98 -15.77
CA GLN A 24 -44.79 -19.18 -15.94
C GLN A 24 -43.94 -19.16 -14.68
N ALA A 25 -44.55 -18.96 -13.51
CA ALA A 25 -43.85 -18.99 -12.23
C ALA A 25 -43.21 -20.35 -11.96
N ASN A 26 -43.92 -21.45 -12.23
CA ASN A 26 -43.40 -22.79 -12.06
C ASN A 26 -42.25 -23.10 -13.02
N GLU A 27 -42.31 -22.61 -14.26
CA GLU A 27 -41.22 -22.77 -15.22
C GLU A 27 -39.97 -21.98 -14.83
N ALA A 28 -40.15 -20.73 -14.40
CA ALA A 28 -39.07 -19.89 -13.88
C ALA A 28 -38.38 -20.55 -12.68
N SER A 29 -39.15 -21.09 -11.73
CA SER A 29 -38.61 -21.82 -10.57
C SER A 29 -37.81 -23.05 -10.99
N ARG A 30 -38.26 -23.82 -12.00
CA ARG A 30 -37.51 -24.98 -12.48
C ARG A 30 -36.19 -24.58 -13.13
N ARG A 31 -36.18 -23.51 -13.92
CA ARG A 31 -34.94 -22.99 -14.54
C ARG A 31 -33.96 -22.51 -13.48
N ALA A 32 -34.41 -21.67 -12.55
CA ALA A 32 -33.57 -21.17 -11.46
C ALA A 32 -32.99 -22.30 -10.59
N LEU A 33 -33.76 -23.36 -10.31
CA LEU A 33 -33.25 -24.54 -9.62
C LEU A 33 -32.21 -25.31 -10.46
N GLY A 34 -32.42 -25.41 -11.77
CA GLY A 34 -31.45 -25.99 -12.70
C GLY A 34 -30.12 -25.24 -12.68
N ASP A 35 -30.19 -23.92 -12.82
CA ASP A 35 -29.01 -23.04 -12.82
C ASP A 35 -28.27 -23.12 -11.47
N ALA A 36 -28.99 -23.12 -10.35
CA ALA A 36 -28.40 -23.29 -9.03
C ALA A 36 -27.71 -24.66 -8.84
N MET A 37 -28.25 -25.73 -9.43
CA MET A 37 -27.61 -27.06 -9.39
C MET A 37 -26.35 -27.11 -10.26
N VAL A 38 -26.35 -26.45 -11.42
CA VAL A 38 -25.16 -26.33 -12.27
C VAL A 38 -24.10 -25.55 -11.52
N GLU A 39 -24.44 -24.38 -10.98
CA GLU A 39 -23.52 -23.54 -10.22
C GLU A 39 -22.90 -24.29 -9.03
N ARG A 40 -23.72 -25.02 -8.25
CA ARG A 40 -23.21 -25.83 -7.13
C ARG A 40 -22.26 -26.94 -7.59
N ARG A 41 -22.46 -27.48 -8.80
CA ARG A 41 -21.64 -28.58 -9.34
C ARG A 41 -20.33 -28.07 -9.94
N THR A 42 -20.36 -26.96 -10.65
CA THR A 42 -19.21 -26.43 -11.37
C THR A 42 -18.41 -25.43 -10.55
N GLY A 43 -19.04 -24.77 -9.57
CA GLY A 43 -18.42 -23.74 -8.73
C GLY A 43 -17.86 -22.58 -9.54
N GLN A 44 -18.50 -22.22 -10.65
CA GLN A 44 -17.96 -21.25 -11.61
C GLN A 44 -17.79 -19.88 -10.96
N SER A 45 -18.77 -19.43 -10.17
CA SER A 45 -18.68 -18.19 -9.40
C SER A 45 -17.46 -18.17 -8.48
N GLN A 46 -17.21 -19.28 -7.76
CA GLN A 46 -16.05 -19.39 -6.87
C GLN A 46 -14.72 -19.36 -7.64
N VAL A 47 -14.65 -20.03 -8.81
CA VAL A 47 -13.45 -20.01 -9.65
C VAL A 47 -13.20 -18.63 -10.24
N ASP A 48 -14.24 -17.94 -10.68
CA ASP A 48 -14.16 -16.58 -11.20
C ASP A 48 -13.70 -15.59 -10.12
N ASP A 49 -14.22 -15.71 -8.90
CA ASP A 49 -13.76 -14.92 -7.75
C ASP A 49 -12.28 -15.15 -7.44
N ILE A 50 -11.83 -16.41 -7.47
CA ILE A 50 -10.42 -16.75 -7.27
C ILE A 50 -9.56 -16.13 -8.37
N ASN A 51 -9.99 -16.23 -9.64
CA ASN A 51 -9.26 -15.68 -10.77
C ASN A 51 -9.23 -14.15 -10.77
N ALA A 52 -10.26 -13.49 -10.22
CA ALA A 52 -10.29 -12.04 -10.06
C ALA A 52 -9.26 -11.53 -9.03
N VAL A 53 -8.97 -12.33 -7.99
CA VAL A 53 -8.01 -11.99 -6.93
C VAL A 53 -6.60 -12.46 -7.26
N VAL A 54 -6.45 -13.60 -7.93
CA VAL A 54 -5.15 -14.14 -8.31
C VAL A 54 -4.62 -13.41 -9.53
N ARG A 55 -3.61 -12.56 -9.32
CA ARG A 55 -2.87 -11.96 -10.44
C ARG A 55 -2.20 -13.08 -11.26
N PRO A 56 -2.47 -13.18 -12.57
CA PRO A 56 -1.82 -14.19 -13.40
C PRO A 56 -0.30 -13.98 -13.35
N ALA A 57 0.45 -15.08 -13.22
CA ALA A 57 1.90 -15.02 -13.22
C ALA A 57 2.40 -14.44 -14.55
N THR A 58 2.97 -13.23 -14.50
CA THR A 58 3.55 -12.59 -15.68
C THR A 58 4.67 -13.47 -16.22
N GLN A 59 4.56 -13.91 -17.48
CA GLN A 59 5.65 -14.62 -18.12
C GLN A 59 6.90 -13.74 -18.14
N ARG A 60 7.97 -14.21 -17.50
CA ARG A 60 9.25 -13.48 -17.43
C ARG A 60 9.87 -13.44 -18.83
N ARG A 61 10.00 -12.23 -19.37
CA ARG A 61 10.74 -12.00 -20.62
C ARG A 61 12.19 -12.44 -20.42
N THR A 62 12.64 -13.41 -21.20
CA THR A 62 14.04 -13.81 -21.24
C THR A 62 14.87 -12.69 -21.87
N LEU A 63 16.05 -12.43 -21.30
CA LEU A 63 16.95 -11.43 -21.86
C LEU A 63 17.51 -11.94 -23.20
N PRO A 64 17.61 -11.08 -24.23
CA PRO A 64 18.25 -11.45 -25.47
C PRO A 64 19.73 -11.79 -25.21
N ARG A 65 20.19 -12.91 -25.77
CA ARG A 65 21.58 -13.33 -25.66
C ARG A 65 22.46 -12.37 -26.47
N THR A 66 23.40 -11.69 -25.82
CA THR A 66 24.37 -10.84 -26.51
C THR A 66 25.42 -11.70 -27.20
N THR A 67 25.81 -11.32 -28.42
CA THR A 67 26.89 -11.96 -29.15
C THR A 67 28.23 -11.64 -28.50
N SER A 68 29.11 -12.64 -28.38
CA SER A 68 30.48 -12.42 -27.90
C SER A 68 31.19 -11.42 -28.81
N ARG A 69 31.74 -10.34 -28.24
CA ARG A 69 32.63 -9.44 -28.98
C ARG A 69 33.94 -10.21 -29.18
N GLY A 70 34.33 -10.41 -30.43
CA GLY A 70 35.57 -11.12 -30.78
C GLY A 70 36.80 -10.51 -30.09
N SER A 71 37.91 -11.26 -30.07
CA SER A 71 39.13 -10.81 -29.38
C SER A 71 39.64 -9.52 -30.02
N LEU A 72 39.79 -8.47 -29.21
CA LEU A 72 40.57 -7.30 -29.65
C LEU A 72 42.05 -7.70 -29.79
N PRO A 73 42.77 -7.14 -30.77
CA PRO A 73 44.21 -7.32 -30.88
C PRO A 73 44.90 -6.81 -29.62
N ALA A 74 45.98 -7.50 -29.21
CA ALA A 74 46.72 -7.15 -28.01
C ALA A 74 47.28 -5.72 -28.09
N GLN A 75 46.72 -4.80 -27.32
CA GLN A 75 47.24 -3.46 -27.13
C GLN A 75 48.05 -3.40 -25.83
N LYS A 76 49.25 -2.84 -25.90
CA LYS A 76 50.03 -2.49 -24.70
C LYS A 76 49.58 -1.12 -24.21
N GLY A 77 48.61 -1.08 -23.30
CA GLY A 77 48.26 0.13 -22.59
C GLY A 77 49.36 0.50 -21.59
N ARG A 78 49.92 1.71 -21.69
CA ARG A 78 50.67 2.34 -20.59
C ARG A 78 49.64 3.09 -19.74
N GLY A 79 49.15 2.43 -18.69
CA GLY A 79 48.33 3.09 -17.69
C GLY A 79 49.24 3.90 -16.76
N ASN A 80 49.14 5.23 -16.80
CA ASN A 80 49.63 6.03 -15.68
C ASN A 80 48.78 5.64 -14.46
N TYR A 81 49.39 4.93 -13.50
CA TYR A 81 48.72 4.59 -12.27
C TYR A 81 48.43 5.88 -11.50
N LYS A 82 47.18 6.37 -11.59
CA LYS A 82 46.63 7.23 -10.54
C LYS A 82 46.20 6.30 -9.42
N ALA A 83 46.97 6.30 -8.33
CA ALA A 83 46.47 5.74 -7.09
C ALA A 83 45.08 6.33 -6.83
N PRO A 84 44.08 5.50 -6.47
CA PRO A 84 42.87 6.02 -5.87
C PRO A 84 43.27 6.98 -4.76
N ALA A 85 42.55 8.11 -4.61
CA ALA A 85 42.70 8.90 -3.39
C ALA A 85 42.63 7.91 -2.23
N ALA A 86 43.63 7.94 -1.33
CA ALA A 86 43.60 7.11 -0.13
C ALA A 86 42.17 7.23 0.40
N ALA A 87 41.49 6.09 0.55
CA ALA A 87 40.17 6.08 1.15
C ALA A 87 40.37 6.87 2.44
N GLY A 88 39.82 8.09 2.49
CA GLY A 88 39.93 8.91 3.68
C GLY A 88 39.51 8.00 4.81
N THR A 89 40.19 8.09 5.94
CA THR A 89 39.75 7.47 7.18
C THR A 89 38.38 8.05 7.52
N ALA A 90 37.35 7.60 6.80
CA ALA A 90 35.97 7.91 7.01
C ALA A 90 35.61 7.05 8.21
N GLY A 91 35.99 7.53 9.38
CA GLY A 91 35.51 7.03 10.65
C GLY A 91 33.99 7.08 10.58
N GLY A 92 33.38 5.89 10.54
CA GLY A 92 31.96 5.77 10.76
C GLY A 92 31.67 5.92 12.24
N ILE A 93 30.54 6.53 12.56
CA ILE A 93 29.98 6.49 13.90
C ILE A 93 29.44 5.08 14.13
N ALA A 94 29.94 4.38 15.15
CA ALA A 94 29.52 3.02 15.44
C ALA A 94 28.18 3.00 16.19
N SER A 95 27.15 2.40 15.61
CA SER A 95 25.85 2.25 16.27
C SER A 95 25.91 1.16 17.36
N PRO A 96 25.19 1.30 18.50
CA PRO A 96 24.26 2.37 18.85
C PRO A 96 24.92 3.63 19.41
N LEU A 97 24.20 4.76 19.33
CA LEU A 97 24.54 5.99 20.05
C LEU A 97 23.85 5.99 21.41
N ILE A 98 24.63 6.11 22.48
CA ILE A 98 24.13 6.11 23.86
C ILE A 98 24.39 7.49 24.45
N GLU A 99 23.32 8.16 24.86
CA GLU A 99 23.41 9.41 25.60
C GLU A 99 24.04 9.18 26.98
N GLN A 100 25.07 9.95 27.30
CA GLN A 100 25.86 9.74 28.53
C GLN A 100 25.22 10.40 29.75
N SER A 101 24.56 11.56 29.57
CA SER A 101 23.96 12.29 30.68
C SER A 101 22.86 13.23 30.21
N TYR A 102 21.67 13.09 30.80
CA TYR A 102 20.56 14.02 30.58
C TYR A 102 20.89 15.45 31.02
N ALA A 103 21.70 15.60 32.07
CA ALA A 103 22.08 16.92 32.60
C ALA A 103 23.06 17.67 31.69
N ALA A 104 23.72 16.99 30.75
CA ALA A 104 24.64 17.60 29.79
C ALA A 104 23.92 18.21 28.57
N ARG A 105 22.59 18.08 28.47
CA ARG A 105 21.81 18.68 27.39
C ARG A 105 21.81 20.20 27.51
N GLU A 106 22.16 20.89 26.43
CA GLU A 106 21.87 22.32 26.33
C GLU A 106 20.49 22.54 25.73
N TYR A 107 19.84 23.63 26.12
CA TYR A 107 18.53 24.02 25.61
C TYR A 107 18.59 25.42 25.00
N TRP A 108 17.75 25.64 24.00
CA TRP A 108 17.46 26.97 23.49
C TRP A 108 16.67 27.80 24.52
N PRO A 109 16.61 29.14 24.35
CA PRO A 109 15.74 29.99 25.15
C PRO A 109 14.29 29.47 25.17
N GLU A 110 13.61 29.70 26.28
CA GLU A 110 12.21 29.28 26.44
C GLU A 110 11.32 29.93 25.38
N GLN A 111 10.49 29.12 24.75
CA GLN A 111 9.48 29.55 23.79
C GLN A 111 8.09 29.21 24.31
N THR A 112 7.13 30.10 24.08
CA THR A 112 5.72 29.82 24.33
C THR A 112 5.08 29.34 23.05
N VAL A 113 4.57 28.12 23.06
CA VAL A 113 3.84 27.53 21.92
C VAL A 113 2.37 27.43 22.32
N THR A 114 1.50 27.97 21.47
CA THR A 114 0.06 27.95 21.68
C THR A 114 -0.56 26.83 20.84
N SER A 115 -1.57 26.15 21.40
CA SER A 115 -2.35 25.15 20.67
C SER A 115 -3.05 25.76 19.46
N VAL A 116 -3.41 24.92 18.48
CA VAL A 116 -4.05 25.36 17.23
C VAL A 116 -5.38 26.08 17.48
N ASP A 117 -6.10 25.73 18.55
CA ASP A 117 -7.35 26.36 18.96
C ASP A 117 -7.17 27.60 19.85
N GLY A 118 -5.92 27.97 20.18
CA GLY A 118 -5.60 29.15 20.99
C GLY A 118 -5.85 28.99 22.50
N LEU A 119 -6.40 27.87 22.96
CA LEU A 119 -6.90 27.73 24.33
C LEU A 119 -5.78 27.41 25.33
N LEU A 120 -4.75 26.66 24.92
CA LEU A 120 -3.66 26.23 25.78
C LEU A 120 -2.34 26.82 25.29
N SER A 121 -1.49 27.23 26.22
CA SER A 121 -0.13 27.68 25.92
C SER A 121 0.87 26.94 26.79
N PHE A 122 1.93 26.46 26.17
CA PHE A 122 2.98 25.67 26.80
C PHE A 122 4.31 26.43 26.73
N ARG A 123 5.01 26.50 27.86
CA ARG A 123 6.39 26.99 27.91
C ARG A 123 7.32 25.80 27.74
N ILE A 124 8.06 25.79 26.64
CA ILE A 124 8.91 24.67 26.25
C ILE A 124 10.32 25.18 26.02
N LYS A 125 11.31 24.41 26.48
CA LYS A 125 12.72 24.59 26.15
C LYS A 125 13.13 23.49 25.18
N ALA A 126 13.34 23.86 23.92
CA ALA A 126 13.81 22.91 22.91
C ALA A 126 15.27 22.53 23.13
N ILE A 127 15.63 21.28 22.82
CA ILE A 127 17.01 20.81 22.94
C ILE A 127 17.87 21.50 21.88
N LYS A 128 19.04 21.99 22.29
CA LYS A 128 20.05 22.60 21.44
C LYS A 128 21.18 21.64 21.11
N SER A 129 21.69 20.91 22.11
CA SER A 129 22.74 19.92 21.89
C SER A 129 22.60 18.73 22.85
N ILE A 130 23.03 17.57 22.37
CA ILE A 130 23.14 16.33 23.15
C ILE A 130 24.52 15.73 22.88
N THR A 131 25.23 15.33 23.94
CA THR A 131 26.47 14.57 23.86
C THR A 131 26.21 13.09 24.08
N GLN A 132 26.69 12.27 23.17
CA GLN A 132 26.50 10.82 23.14
C GLN A 132 27.86 10.13 22.98
N ALA A 133 27.92 8.85 23.30
CA ALA A 133 29.03 7.98 22.92
C ALA A 133 28.54 6.93 21.93
N ASP A 134 29.38 6.62 20.96
CA ASP A 134 29.14 5.54 20.00
C ASP A 134 29.55 4.16 20.59
N ALA A 135 29.34 3.07 19.85
CA ALA A 135 29.67 1.73 20.34
C ALA A 135 31.18 1.50 20.58
N ASN A 136 32.04 2.37 20.04
CA ASN A 136 33.49 2.37 20.27
C ASN A 136 33.89 3.39 21.36
N SER A 137 32.92 3.95 22.09
CA SER A 137 33.13 5.00 23.10
C SER A 137 33.69 6.31 22.53
N ALA A 138 33.54 6.55 21.23
CA ALA A 138 33.85 7.83 20.62
C ALA A 138 32.74 8.84 20.92
N GLU A 139 33.11 10.08 21.26
CA GLU A 139 32.15 11.15 21.51
C GLU A 139 31.47 11.59 20.21
N VAL A 140 30.15 11.72 20.27
CA VAL A 140 29.31 12.23 19.19
C VAL A 140 28.43 13.33 19.76
N VAL A 141 28.55 14.54 19.20
CA VAL A 141 27.74 15.69 19.58
C VAL A 141 26.70 15.96 18.52
N GLN A 142 25.42 15.84 18.88
CA GLN A 142 24.31 16.21 18.01
C GLN A 142 23.89 17.65 18.30
N GLN A 143 23.96 18.52 17.30
CA GLN A 143 23.53 19.92 17.38
C GLN A 143 22.23 20.12 16.61
N PHE A 144 21.22 20.68 17.27
CA PHE A 144 19.91 20.93 16.70
C PHE A 144 19.74 22.41 16.38
N ALA A 145 19.15 22.69 15.22
CA ALA A 145 18.74 24.04 14.86
C ALA A 145 17.67 24.56 15.84
N GLN A 146 17.65 25.87 16.06
CA GLN A 146 16.59 26.48 16.85
C GLN A 146 15.25 26.30 16.11
N PRO A 147 14.21 25.77 16.75
CA PRO A 147 12.88 25.71 16.15
C PRO A 147 12.34 27.13 15.99
N VAL A 148 12.02 27.46 14.74
CA VAL A 148 11.32 28.68 14.35
C VAL A 148 9.98 28.27 13.77
N GLU A 149 8.91 29.00 14.12
CA GLU A 149 7.62 28.79 13.48
C GLU A 149 7.74 29.19 12.00
N PRO A 150 7.39 28.30 11.05
CA PRO A 150 7.45 28.66 9.65
C PRO A 150 6.50 29.82 9.38
N ALA A 151 6.99 30.86 8.70
CA ALA A 151 6.13 31.93 8.22
C ALA A 151 5.06 31.34 7.27
N PRO A 152 3.80 31.83 7.33
CA PRO A 152 2.72 31.35 6.47
C PRO A 152 2.98 31.60 4.99
#